data_AF-A0A136KEV7-F1
#
_entry.id   AF-A0A136KEV7-F1
#
_cell.length_a   1.000
_cell.length_b   1.000
_cell.length_c   1.000
_cell.angle_alpha   90.00
_cell.angle_beta   90.00
_cell.angle_gamma   90.00
#
_symmetry.space_group_name_H-M   'P 1'
#
loop_
_entity.id
_entity.type
_entity.pdbx_description
1 polymer ?
#
loop_
_entity_poly.entity_id
_entity_poly.type
_entity_poly.pdbx_seq_one_letter_code
_entity_poly.pdbx_strand_id
1 'polypeptide(L)'
;MGEWKESQIKKDEFRTNFSLGGDIRKMESIPEDIEDAVKEIYEKTRLTTIGFDFIRDNNSDLYLLEITTAPQRDGFNSLHGFDALEIKLLKLLERDQLRTINYPVNFS
;
A
#
# COMPACT_ATOMS: atom_id res chain seq x y z
N MET A 1 -7.44 -15.09 10.59
CA MET A 1 -8.30 -14.32 9.67
C MET A 1 -8.26 -12.88 10.14
N GLY A 2 -7.87 -11.94 9.28
CA GLY A 2 -7.82 -10.52 9.63
C GLY A 2 -9.23 -9.97 9.76
N GLU A 3 -9.57 -9.42 10.92
CA GLU A 3 -10.90 -8.84 11.14
C GLU A 3 -10.97 -7.44 10.53
N TRP A 4 -11.94 -7.22 9.66
CA TRP A 4 -12.31 -5.90 9.18
C TRP A 4 -13.03 -5.14 10.30
N LYS A 5 -12.63 -3.89 10.50
CA LYS A 5 -13.35 -2.99 11.41
C LYS A 5 -13.85 -1.81 10.64
N GLU A 6 -15.15 -1.52 10.78
CA GLU A 6 -15.77 -0.34 10.16
C GLU A 6 -15.04 0.93 10.55
N SER A 7 -14.76 1.77 9.55
CA SER A 7 -14.18 3.09 9.78
C SER A 7 -15.18 3.95 10.55
N GLN A 8 -14.70 4.72 11.53
CA GLN A 8 -15.56 5.74 12.14
C GLN A 8 -15.72 6.90 11.15
N ILE A 9 -16.91 7.03 10.59
CA ILE A 9 -17.24 8.09 9.65
C ILE A 9 -17.78 9.28 10.45
N LYS A 10 -17.26 10.49 10.18
CA LYS A 10 -17.78 11.71 10.80
C LYS A 10 -19.24 11.94 10.38
N LYS A 11 -20.05 12.49 11.29
CA LYS A 11 -21.44 12.86 10.99
C LYS A 11 -21.45 13.80 9.76
N ASP A 12 -22.32 13.48 8.79
CA ASP A 12 -22.50 14.22 7.54
C ASP A 12 -21.32 14.19 6.54
N GLU A 13 -20.39 13.24 6.71
CA GLU A 13 -19.35 12.91 5.73
C GLU A 13 -19.54 11.46 5.29
N PHE A 14 -19.29 11.13 4.02
CA PHE A 14 -19.33 9.74 3.53
C PHE A 14 -17.95 9.28 3.04
N ARG A 15 -17.05 10.23 2.77
CA ARG A 15 -15.69 9.95 2.34
C ARG A 15 -14.84 9.57 3.53
N THR A 16 -13.96 8.60 3.32
CA THR A 16 -13.06 8.06 4.35
C THR A 16 -11.61 8.47 4.14
N ASN A 17 -11.33 9.42 3.24
CA ASN A 17 -9.97 9.89 2.98
C ASN A 17 -9.32 10.43 4.26
N PHE A 18 -8.08 10.02 4.50
CA PHE A 18 -7.31 10.49 5.65
C PHE A 18 -7.17 12.02 5.69
N SER A 19 -6.97 12.65 4.53
CA SER A 19 -6.85 14.11 4.41
C SER A 19 -8.09 14.89 4.86
N LEU A 20 -9.25 14.23 4.94
CA LEU A 20 -10.51 14.79 5.45
C LEU A 20 -10.74 14.44 6.95
N GLY A 21 -9.73 13.82 7.56
CA GLY A 21 -9.76 13.31 8.93
C GLY A 21 -10.54 12.01 9.06
N GLY A 22 -10.50 11.17 8.03
CA GLY A 22 -10.89 9.76 8.13
C GLY A 22 -9.98 9.00 9.10
N ASP A 23 -10.54 7.98 9.74
CA ASP A 23 -9.82 7.14 10.70
C ASP A 23 -8.85 6.20 9.98
N ILE A 24 -7.64 6.03 10.53
CA ILE A 24 -6.63 5.10 10.03
C ILE A 24 -6.38 4.03 11.08
N ARG A 25 -6.44 2.78 10.65
CA ARG A 25 -6.16 1.63 11.50
C ARG A 25 -5.19 0.70 10.84
N LYS A 26 -4.31 0.12 11.66
CA LYS A 26 -3.43 -0.94 11.21
C LYS A 26 -4.23 -2.23 11.12
N MET A 27 -4.15 -2.88 9.97
CA MET A 27 -4.64 -4.24 9.82
C MET A 27 -3.52 -5.19 10.28
N GLU A 28 -3.85 -6.13 11.16
CA GLU A 28 -2.89 -7.15 11.61
C GLU A 28 -2.53 -8.13 10.47
N SER A 29 -3.45 -8.36 9.54
CA SER A 29 -3.20 -9.12 8.31
C SER A 29 -4.02 -8.58 7.14
N ILE A 30 -3.49 -8.74 5.93
CA ILE A 30 -4.21 -8.44 4.69
C ILE A 30 -5.19 -9.59 4.40
N PRO A 31 -6.46 -9.30 4.05
CA PRO A 31 -7.43 -10.30 3.62
C PRO A 31 -7.03 -10.97 2.30
N GLU A 32 -7.32 -12.27 2.19
CA GLU A 32 -6.91 -13.11 1.05
C GLU A 32 -7.45 -12.61 -0.29
N ASP A 33 -8.72 -12.19 -0.34
CA ASP A 33 -9.34 -11.68 -1.56
C ASP A 33 -8.73 -10.35 -2.05
N ILE A 34 -8.29 -9.48 -1.14
CA ILE A 34 -7.49 -8.30 -1.49
C ILE A 34 -6.11 -8.70 -1.99
N GLU A 35 -5.45 -9.64 -1.30
CA GLU A 35 -4.12 -10.10 -1.69
C GLU A 35 -4.12 -10.68 -3.11
N ASP A 36 -5.12 -11.50 -3.43
CA ASP A 36 -5.29 -12.10 -4.76
C ASP A 36 -5.61 -11.05 -5.83
N ALA A 37 -6.49 -10.10 -5.54
CA ALA A 37 -6.78 -8.99 -6.46
C ALA A 37 -5.53 -8.15 -6.75
N VAL A 38 -4.73 -7.83 -5.73
CA VAL A 38 -3.48 -7.08 -5.88
C VAL A 38 -2.45 -7.87 -6.69
N LYS A 39 -2.32 -9.19 -6.47
CA LYS A 39 -1.43 -10.06 -7.26
C LYS A 39 -1.80 -10.04 -8.74
N GLU A 40 -3.07 -10.21 -9.07
CA GLU A 40 -3.53 -10.20 -10.46
C GLU A 40 -3.20 -8.87 -11.16
N ILE A 41 -3.44 -7.74 -10.48
CA ILE A 41 -3.13 -6.42 -11.04
C ILE A 41 -1.62 -6.22 -11.20
N TYR A 42 -0.82 -6.69 -10.24
CA TYR A 42 0.63 -6.62 -10.32
C TYR A 42 1.18 -7.40 -11.52
N GLU A 43 0.67 -8.61 -11.78
CA GLU A 43 1.12 -9.44 -12.91
C GLU A 43 0.91 -8.74 -14.26
N LYS A 44 -0.19 -7.99 -14.39
CA LYS A 44 -0.55 -7.26 -15.62
C LYS A 44 0.20 -5.95 -15.77
N THR A 45 0.41 -5.22 -14.67
CA THR A 45 0.93 -3.84 -14.72
C THR A 45 2.44 -3.75 -14.50
N ARG A 46 3.03 -4.72 -13.77
CA ARG A 46 4.44 -4.70 -13.32
C ARG A 46 4.82 -3.43 -12.55
N LEU A 47 3.84 -2.68 -12.06
CA LEU A 47 4.06 -1.47 -11.28
C LEU A 47 4.54 -1.85 -9.88
N THR A 48 5.54 -1.13 -9.39
CA THR A 48 6.25 -1.52 -8.16
C THR A 48 5.80 -0.75 -6.93
N THR A 49 5.10 0.38 -7.09
CA THR A 49 4.39 1.09 -6.02
C THR A 49 3.01 1.44 -6.56
N ILE A 50 1.97 1.02 -5.87
CA ILE A 50 0.59 1.27 -6.22
C ILE A 50 -0.19 1.39 -4.91
N GLY A 51 -1.14 2.31 -4.85
CA GLY A 51 -2.21 2.31 -3.85
C GLY A 51 -3.48 1.74 -4.46
N PHE A 52 -4.22 1.00 -3.64
CA PHE A 52 -5.50 0.43 -4.01
C PHE A 52 -6.53 0.84 -2.99
N ASP A 53 -7.64 1.39 -3.47
CA ASP A 53 -8.77 1.74 -2.62
C ASP A 53 -9.86 0.69 -2.84
N PHE A 54 -10.19 -0.03 -1.77
CA PHE A 54 -11.24 -1.04 -1.76
C PHE A 54 -12.39 -0.61 -0.86
N ILE A 55 -13.61 -0.99 -1.22
CA ILE A 55 -14.79 -0.89 -0.38
C ILE A 55 -15.47 -2.25 -0.27
N ARG A 56 -16.10 -2.51 0.86
CA ARG A 56 -17.05 -3.63 0.99
C ARG A 56 -18.45 -3.11 1.17
N ASP A 57 -19.40 -3.83 0.59
CA ASP A 57 -20.81 -3.60 0.88
C ASP A 57 -21.26 -4.37 2.15
N ASN A 58 -22.54 -4.27 2.48
CA ASN A 58 -23.13 -4.94 3.63
C ASN A 58 -23.19 -6.48 3.50
N ASN A 59 -23.00 -7.01 2.30
CA ASN A 59 -22.92 -8.46 2.03
C ASN A 59 -21.47 -8.97 2.06
N SER A 60 -20.52 -8.10 2.40
CA SER A 60 -19.07 -8.37 2.37
C SER A 60 -18.49 -8.53 0.96
N ASP A 61 -19.23 -8.15 -0.08
CA ASP A 61 -18.72 -8.15 -1.45
C ASP A 61 -17.65 -7.06 -1.59
N LEU A 62 -16.49 -7.43 -2.17
CA LEU A 62 -15.34 -6.55 -2.34
C LEU A 62 -15.38 -5.84 -3.68
N TYR A 63 -15.24 -4.51 -3.66
CA TYR A 63 -15.18 -3.68 -4.84
C TYR A 63 -13.89 -2.85 -4.85
N LEU A 64 -13.19 -2.85 -5.98
CA LEU A 64 -12.06 -1.97 -6.24
C LEU A 64 -12.56 -0.62 -6.76
N LEU A 65 -12.22 0.47 -6.07
CA LEU A 65 -12.64 1.83 -6.41
C LEU A 65 -11.57 2.58 -7.21
N GLU A 66 -10.31 2.52 -6.78
CA GLU A 66 -9.23 3.28 -7.40
C GLU A 66 -7.91 2.50 -7.39
N ILE A 67 -7.12 2.69 -8.45
CA ILE A 67 -5.72 2.27 -8.53
C ILE A 67 -4.88 3.54 -8.74
N THR A 68 -4.00 3.85 -7.79
CA THR A 68 -3.19 5.07 -7.82
C THR A 68 -1.70 4.73 -7.90
N THR A 69 -1.01 5.19 -8.95
CA THR A 69 0.42 4.89 -9.18
C THR A 69 1.36 5.68 -8.28
N ALA A 70 0.86 6.77 -7.69
CA ALA A 70 1.58 7.62 -6.73
C ALA A 70 0.72 7.81 -5.46
N PRO A 71 0.55 6.75 -4.65
CA PRO A 71 -0.32 6.81 -3.49
C PRO A 71 0.20 7.82 -2.46
N GLN A 72 -0.73 8.50 -1.78
CA GLN A 72 -0.41 9.28 -0.59
C GLN A 72 0.08 8.34 0.52
N ARG A 73 1.10 8.76 1.25
CA ARG A 73 1.79 7.91 2.24
C ARG A 73 1.75 8.45 3.65
N ASP A 74 1.31 9.69 3.86
CA ASP A 74 1.39 10.34 5.18
C ASP A 74 0.62 9.53 6.24
N GLY A 75 -0.58 9.07 5.89
CA GLY A 75 -1.37 8.19 6.75
C GLY A 75 -0.67 6.87 7.07
N PHE A 76 -0.15 6.19 6.05
CA PHE A 76 0.58 4.94 6.20
C PHE A 76 1.85 5.10 7.05
N ASN A 77 2.68 6.10 6.73
CA ASN A 77 3.93 6.37 7.43
C ASN A 77 3.67 6.75 8.90
N SER A 78 2.65 7.56 9.17
CA SER A 78 2.27 7.93 10.54
C SER A 78 1.86 6.74 11.40
N LEU A 79 1.15 5.78 10.79
CA LEU A 79 0.66 4.58 11.46
C LEU A 79 1.78 3.57 11.75
N HIS A 80 2.73 3.45 10.81
CA HIS A 80 3.77 2.42 10.86
C HIS A 80 5.10 2.92 11.47
N GLY A 81 5.27 4.23 11.63
CA GLY A 81 6.45 4.83 12.25
C GLY A 81 7.70 4.78 11.38
N PHE A 82 7.57 4.58 10.07
CA PHE A 82 8.68 4.58 9.11
C PHE A 82 8.26 5.21 7.78
N ASP A 83 9.23 5.63 6.97
CA ASP A 83 8.97 6.08 5.60
C ASP A 83 8.99 4.90 4.61
N ALA A 84 7.81 4.55 4.08
CA ALA A 84 7.67 3.47 3.12
C ALA A 84 8.48 3.69 1.82
N LEU A 85 8.68 4.95 1.40
CA LEU A 85 9.49 5.26 0.22
C LEU A 85 10.96 5.02 0.51
N GLU A 86 11.44 5.45 1.68
CA GLU A 86 12.82 5.25 2.11
C GLU A 86 13.15 3.75 2.16
N ILE A 87 12.31 2.94 2.82
CA ILE A 87 12.50 1.49 2.87
C ILE A 87 12.54 0.89 1.47
N LYS A 88 11.65 1.33 0.57
CA LYS A 88 11.64 0.83 -0.81
C LYS A 88 12.92 1.21 -1.55
N LEU A 89 13.38 2.45 -1.40
CA LEU A 89 14.60 2.93 -2.03
C LEU A 89 15.82 2.13 -1.54
N LEU A 90 15.94 1.91 -0.23
CA LEU A 90 16.99 1.09 0.36
C LEU A 90 17.00 -0.33 -0.21
N LYS A 91 15.83 -0.98 -0.30
CA LYS A 91 15.71 -2.33 -0.91
C LYS A 91 16.11 -2.36 -2.39
N LEU A 92 15.79 -1.31 -3.15
CA LEU A 92 16.20 -1.21 -4.55
C LEU A 92 17.72 -1.03 -4.66
N LEU A 93 18.31 -0.18 -3.82
CA LEU A 93 19.75 0.03 -3.77
C LEU A 93 20.51 -1.22 -3.35
N GLU A 94 20.02 -1.97 -2.34
CA GLU A 94 20.59 -3.26 -1.94
C GLU A 94 20.55 -4.28 -3.08
N ARG A 95 19.41 -4.38 -3.78
CA ARG A 95 19.26 -5.27 -4.93
C ARG A 95 20.23 -4.92 -6.05
N ASP A 96 20.45 -3.64 -6.31
CA ASP A 96 21.35 -3.18 -7.36
C ASP A 96 22.82 -3.28 -6.92
N GLN A 97 23.14 -3.09 -5.63
CA GLN A 97 24.46 -3.38 -5.07
C GLN A 97 24.86 -4.84 -5.25
N LEU A 98 23.93 -5.78 -5.00
CA LEU A 98 24.12 -7.20 -5.27
C LEU A 98 24.35 -7.50 -6.77
N ARG A 99 23.87 -6.65 -7.69
CA ARG A 99 24.16 -6.74 -9.13
C ARG A 99 25.54 -6.16 -9.48
N THR A 100 25.99 -5.10 -8.80
CA THR A 100 27.32 -4.50 -9.00
C THR A 100 28.49 -5.27 -8.39
N ILE A 101 28.27 -6.27 -7.53
CA ILE A 101 29.36 -7.19 -7.09
C ILE A 101 29.94 -8.01 -8.28
N ASN A 102 29.32 -7.94 -9.47
CA ASN A 102 29.87 -8.50 -10.72
C ASN A 102 30.54 -7.46 -11.66
N TYR A 103 30.83 -6.24 -11.22
CA TYR A 103 31.66 -5.30 -12.00
C TYR A 103 32.81 -4.76 -11.14
N PRO A 104 34.08 -5.03 -11.50
CA PRO A 104 35.21 -4.40 -10.83
C PRO A 104 35.26 -2.94 -11.31
N VAL A 105 34.72 -2.02 -10.52
CA VAL A 105 34.89 -0.60 -10.77
C VAL A 105 36.04 -0.10 -9.90
N ASN A 106 37.23 -0.06 -10.50
CA ASN A 106 38.35 0.72 -9.98
C ASN A 106 38.02 2.20 -10.19
N PHE A 107 37.88 2.95 -9.10
CA PHE A 107 37.93 4.41 -9.17
C PHE A 107 39.39 4.84 -9.05
N SER A 108 39.90 5.44 -10.13
CA SER A 108 41.17 6.17 -10.21
C SER A 108 41.07 7.55 -9.59
#